data_AF-A0A4R5TNK8-F1
#
_entry.id   AF-A0A4R5TNK8-F1
#
_cell.length_a   1.000
_cell.length_b   1.000
_cell.length_c   1.000
_cell.angle_alpha   90.00
_cell.angle_beta   90.00
_cell.angle_gamma   90.00
#
_symmetry.space_group_name_H-M   'P 1'
#
loop_
_entity.id
_entity.type
_entity.pdbx_description
1 polymer ?
#
loop_
_entity_poly.entity_id
_entity_poly.type
_entity_poly.pdbx_seq_one_letter_code
_entity_poly.pdbx_strand_id
1 'polypeptide(L)'
;MYESPMPKARAEPLRNHPWVMTMAVVPCTALPLMQPSFAQIRTVLQALACGCVLALTACASTPPPTGEINAAQQSVARANDADADQYAPDEIRRGRDALAAAQAAIASGRDQDARALATRATALADLAHARSREAASQNELSQRRAEIDGLRQRLRLED
;
A
#
# COMPACT_ATOMS: atom_id res chain seq x y z
N MET A 1 25.03 -41.31 25.23
CA MET A 1 23.91 -42.22 25.50
C MET A 1 22.83 -41.91 24.49
N TYR A 2 22.69 -42.80 23.48
CA TYR A 2 21.71 -42.83 22.37
C TYR A 2 21.64 -41.55 21.50
N GLU A 3 22.16 -41.41 20.28
CA GLU A 3 22.50 -42.29 19.17
C GLU A 3 21.41 -43.31 18.76
N SER A 4 20.56 -42.89 17.81
CA SER A 4 19.92 -43.74 16.82
C SER A 4 19.38 -42.92 15.63
N PRO A 5 19.28 -43.52 14.43
CA PRO A 5 19.75 -42.90 13.19
C PRO A 5 18.69 -42.75 12.08
N MET A 6 19.06 -41.96 11.07
CA MET A 6 18.65 -41.91 9.64
C MET A 6 17.47 -42.77 9.15
N PRO A 7 16.72 -42.25 8.15
CA PRO A 7 16.76 -42.94 6.86
C PRO A 7 17.29 -42.10 5.70
N LYS A 8 17.92 -42.86 4.80
CA LYS A 8 18.79 -42.47 3.72
C LYS A 8 18.03 -42.01 2.47
N ALA A 9 18.70 -41.12 1.76
CA ALA A 9 18.78 -41.00 0.29
C ALA A 9 17.47 -41.04 -0.52
N ARG A 10 17.17 -39.90 -1.15
CA ARG A 10 17.01 -39.90 -2.61
C ARG A 10 17.81 -38.75 -3.21
N ALA A 11 18.88 -39.13 -3.90
CA ALA A 11 19.48 -38.32 -4.94
C ALA A 11 18.50 -38.31 -6.13
N GLU A 12 18.09 -37.12 -6.57
CA GLU A 12 17.66 -36.92 -7.95
C GLU A 12 18.42 -35.73 -8.56
N PRO A 13 18.91 -35.89 -9.80
CA PRO A 13 19.93 -35.03 -10.38
C PRO A 13 19.35 -33.78 -11.07
N LEU A 14 20.22 -32.77 -11.10
CA LEU A 14 20.33 -31.69 -12.09
C LEU A 14 19.39 -31.85 -13.30
N ARG A 15 18.33 -31.05 -13.32
CA ARG A 15 17.60 -30.76 -14.56
C ARG A 15 17.59 -29.27 -14.81
N ASN A 16 18.68 -28.84 -15.43
CA ASN A 16 18.72 -27.67 -16.30
C ASN A 16 17.51 -27.74 -17.24
N HIS A 17 16.54 -26.86 -17.05
CA HIS A 17 15.56 -26.55 -18.08
C HIS A 17 15.77 -25.11 -18.54
N PRO A 18 16.43 -24.93 -19.69
CA PRO A 18 16.52 -23.66 -20.37
C PRO A 18 15.17 -23.44 -21.05
N TRP A 19 14.30 -22.64 -20.45
CA TRP A 19 13.23 -21.97 -21.18
C TRP A 19 13.58 -20.48 -21.25
N VAL A 20 14.75 -20.22 -21.83
CA VAL A 20 14.90 -19.11 -22.77
C VAL A 20 13.78 -19.32 -23.77
N MET A 21 12.74 -18.52 -23.64
CA MET A 21 11.76 -18.30 -24.68
C MET A 21 12.56 -18.02 -25.95
N THR A 22 12.65 -19.04 -26.80
CA THR A 22 13.13 -18.95 -28.16
C THR A 22 12.23 -17.94 -28.84
N MET A 23 12.65 -16.67 -28.80
CA MET A 23 12.20 -15.72 -29.78
C MET A 23 12.54 -16.36 -31.12
N ALA A 24 11.50 -16.74 -31.84
CA ALA A 24 11.57 -17.00 -33.25
C ALA A 24 12.14 -15.74 -33.91
N VAL A 25 13.46 -15.70 -34.03
CA VAL A 25 14.14 -14.88 -35.02
C VAL A 25 13.78 -15.51 -36.35
N VAL A 26 12.66 -15.04 -36.90
CA VAL A 26 12.29 -15.29 -38.28
C VAL A 26 13.39 -14.69 -39.16
N PRO A 27 13.88 -15.44 -40.17
CA PRO A 27 15.18 -15.23 -40.77
C PRO A 27 15.19 -14.14 -41.84
N CYS A 28 16.39 -13.62 -42.05
CA CYS A 28 16.95 -13.03 -43.28
C CYS A 28 16.04 -13.09 -44.52
N THR A 29 15.35 -11.99 -44.82
CA THR A 29 15.05 -11.62 -46.21
C THR A 29 15.94 -10.45 -46.58
N ALA A 30 17.03 -10.82 -47.25
CA ALA A 30 17.67 -10.11 -48.36
C ALA A 30 17.45 -8.60 -48.42
N LEU A 31 18.52 -7.83 -48.21
CA LEU A 31 18.60 -6.43 -48.61
C LEU A 31 18.25 -6.27 -50.10
N PRO A 32 17.21 -5.50 -50.46
CA PRO A 32 17.22 -4.74 -51.68
C PRO A 32 17.82 -3.36 -51.37
N LEU A 33 18.92 -3.04 -52.03
CA LEU A 33 19.26 -1.65 -52.34
C LEU A 33 18.11 -1.07 -53.17
N MET A 34 17.15 -0.37 -52.56
CA MET A 34 16.14 0.37 -53.34
C MET A 34 15.45 1.47 -52.51
N GLN A 35 15.84 2.70 -52.82
CA GLN A 35 15.15 4.01 -52.72
C GLN A 35 14.15 4.28 -51.57
N PRO A 36 14.33 5.36 -50.78
CA PRO A 36 13.37 5.75 -49.76
C PRO A 36 12.06 6.18 -50.41
N SER A 37 11.03 5.34 -50.29
CA SER A 37 9.65 5.68 -50.67
C SER A 37 8.89 6.13 -49.43
N PHE A 38 8.24 7.30 -49.51
CA PHE A 38 7.48 7.95 -48.43
C PHE A 38 6.36 7.09 -47.83
N ALA A 39 6.00 5.96 -48.45
CA ALA A 39 5.04 5.00 -47.93
C ALA A 39 5.54 4.27 -46.66
N GLN A 40 6.85 4.05 -46.51
CA GLN A 40 7.43 3.36 -45.34
C GLN A 40 7.39 4.19 -44.06
N ILE A 41 7.42 5.53 -44.16
CA ILE A 41 7.27 6.41 -43.01
C ILE A 41 5.88 6.23 -42.40
N ARG A 42 4.84 6.06 -43.23
CA ARG A 42 3.44 5.93 -42.79
C ARG A 42 3.18 4.61 -42.08
N THR A 43 3.79 3.51 -42.53
CA THR A 43 3.66 2.19 -41.89
C THR A 43 4.41 2.11 -40.56
N VAL A 44 5.60 2.71 -40.45
CA VAL A 44 6.33 2.80 -39.17
C VAL A 44 5.55 3.65 -38.15
N LEU A 45 4.96 4.77 -38.59
CA LEU A 45 4.14 5.62 -37.72
C LEU A 45 2.86 4.91 -37.23
N GLN A 46 2.23 4.11 -38.08
CA GLN A 46 1.06 3.29 -37.70
C GLN A 46 1.43 2.17 -36.72
N ALA A 47 2.59 1.52 -36.90
CA ALA A 47 3.06 0.50 -35.96
C ALA A 47 3.40 1.10 -34.58
N LEU A 48 4.05 2.27 -34.56
CA LEU A 48 4.35 2.99 -33.32
C LEU A 48 3.07 3.44 -32.61
N ALA A 49 2.08 3.96 -33.36
CA ALA A 49 0.79 4.36 -32.81
C ALA A 49 0.03 3.18 -32.18
N CYS A 50 -0.02 2.03 -32.87
CA CYS A 50 -0.64 0.81 -32.31
C CYS A 50 0.10 0.30 -31.06
N GLY A 51 1.44 0.38 -31.03
CA GLY A 51 2.24 0.01 -29.87
C GLY A 51 1.95 0.89 -28.64
N CYS A 52 1.80 2.21 -28.83
CA CYS A 52 1.46 3.14 -27.76
C CYS A 52 0.05 2.86 -27.16
N VAL A 53 -0.93 2.48 -27.98
CA VAL A 53 -2.29 2.16 -27.50
C VAL A 53 -2.32 0.88 -26.65
N LEU A 54 -1.57 -0.16 -27.05
CA LEU A 54 -1.50 -1.42 -26.31
C LEU A 54 -0.76 -1.30 -24.97
N ALA A 55 0.24 -0.41 -24.88
CA ALA A 55 0.96 -0.13 -23.65
C ALA A 55 0.07 0.54 -22.57
N LEU A 56 -0.97 1.27 -22.97
CA LEU A 56 -1.88 1.94 -22.04
C LEU A 56 -2.90 0.98 -21.39
N THR A 57 -3.21 -0.16 -22.01
CA THR A 57 -4.19 -1.12 -21.48
C THR A 57 -3.60 -2.14 -20.49
N ALA A 58 -2.27 -2.23 -20.38
CA ALA A 58 -1.60 -3.20 -19.52
C ALA A 58 -1.75 -2.91 -18.00
N CYS A 59 -2.18 -1.72 -17.61
CA CYS A 59 -2.43 -1.38 -16.21
C CYS A 59 -3.83 -1.79 -15.69
N ALA A 60 -4.66 -2.45 -16.50
CA ALA A 60 -6.03 -2.82 -16.11
C ALA A 60 -6.13 -4.07 -15.22
N SER A 61 -5.08 -4.88 -15.12
CA SER A 61 -5.02 -6.08 -14.27
C SER A 61 -4.24 -5.79 -13.00
N THR A 62 -4.77 -4.95 -12.13
CA THR A 62 -4.20 -4.77 -10.79
C THR A 62 -4.93 -5.71 -9.83
N PRO A 63 -4.22 -6.58 -9.08
CA PRO A 63 -4.84 -7.51 -8.15
C PRO A 63 -5.67 -6.75 -7.09
N PRO A 64 -6.70 -7.39 -6.51
CA PRO A 64 -7.59 -6.75 -5.54
C PRO A 64 -6.81 -6.16 -4.35
N PRO A 65 -7.17 -4.96 -3.86
CA PRO A 65 -6.35 -4.19 -2.92
C PRO A 65 -6.54 -4.61 -1.46
N THR A 66 -6.28 -5.88 -1.18
CA THR A 66 -6.46 -6.46 0.16
C THR A 66 -5.43 -5.92 1.15
N GLY A 67 -4.20 -5.65 0.70
CA GLY A 67 -3.14 -5.10 1.54
C GLY A 67 -3.47 -3.70 2.05
N GLU A 68 -4.00 -2.84 1.18
CA GLU A 68 -4.37 -1.47 1.49
C GLU A 68 -5.55 -1.40 2.45
N ILE A 69 -6.55 -2.29 2.30
CA ILE A 69 -7.67 -2.40 3.25
C ILE A 69 -7.19 -2.86 4.62
N ASN A 70 -6.32 -3.86 4.68
CA ASN A 70 -5.77 -4.35 5.94
C ASN A 70 -4.95 -3.25 6.64
N ALA A 71 -4.16 -2.48 5.89
CA ALA A 71 -3.44 -1.33 6.42
C ALA A 71 -4.39 -0.25 6.98
N ALA A 72 -5.48 0.04 6.29
CA ALA A 72 -6.50 0.97 6.75
C ALA A 72 -7.22 0.48 8.01
N GLN A 73 -7.59 -0.81 8.09
CA GLN A 73 -8.17 -1.42 9.29
C GLN A 73 -7.23 -1.30 10.48
N GLN A 74 -5.94 -1.62 10.29
CA GLN A 74 -4.95 -1.51 11.34
C GLN A 74 -4.75 -0.07 11.81
N SER A 75 -4.72 0.90 10.89
CA SER A 75 -4.59 2.32 11.24
C SER A 75 -5.81 2.81 12.03
N VAL A 76 -7.03 2.45 11.62
CA VAL A 76 -8.26 2.76 12.38
C VAL A 76 -8.23 2.14 13.77
N ALA A 77 -7.79 0.88 13.90
CA ALA A 77 -7.65 0.24 15.21
C ALA A 77 -6.65 0.99 16.11
N ARG A 78 -5.46 1.34 15.60
CA ARG A 78 -4.48 2.13 16.36
C ARG A 78 -5.03 3.47 16.82
N ALA A 79 -5.81 4.14 15.97
CA ALA A 79 -6.42 5.42 16.33
C ALA A 79 -7.48 5.25 17.42
N ASN A 80 -8.30 4.19 17.36
CA ASN A 80 -9.26 3.87 18.42
C ASN A 80 -8.55 3.57 19.74
N ASP A 81 -7.46 2.79 19.71
CA ASP A 81 -6.66 2.47 20.90
C ASP A 81 -6.02 3.72 21.54
N ALA A 82 -5.86 4.79 20.78
CA ALA A 82 -5.39 6.09 21.25
C ALA A 82 -6.52 7.04 21.67
N ASP A 83 -7.75 6.54 21.87
CA ASP A 83 -8.92 7.32 22.27
C ASP A 83 -9.31 8.41 21.26
N ALA A 84 -9.15 8.14 19.96
CA ALA A 84 -9.51 9.11 18.92
C ALA A 84 -10.99 9.51 18.90
N ASP A 85 -11.89 8.70 19.45
CA ASP A 85 -13.28 9.09 19.64
C ASP A 85 -13.44 10.27 20.61
N GLN A 86 -12.52 10.42 21.57
CA GLN A 86 -12.53 11.52 22.52
C GLN A 86 -11.79 12.75 21.97
N TYR A 87 -10.63 12.54 21.34
CA TYR A 87 -9.70 13.62 21.02
C TYR A 87 -9.70 14.05 19.55
N ALA A 88 -10.17 13.21 18.63
CA ALA A 88 -10.21 13.48 17.20
C ALA A 88 -11.46 12.86 16.52
N PRO A 89 -12.69 13.15 17.02
CA PRO A 89 -13.91 12.45 16.61
C PRO A 89 -14.24 12.62 15.13
N ASP A 90 -13.98 13.79 14.56
CA ASP A 90 -14.27 14.05 13.14
C ASP A 90 -13.33 13.30 12.20
N GLU A 91 -12.03 13.26 12.52
CA GLU A 91 -11.04 12.55 11.72
C GLU A 91 -11.29 11.04 11.76
N ILE A 92 -11.52 10.47 12.94
CA ILE A 92 -11.74 9.02 13.06
C ILE A 92 -13.06 8.59 12.41
N ARG A 93 -14.12 9.40 12.54
CA ARG A 93 -15.40 9.16 11.85
C ARG A 93 -15.21 9.12 10.34
N ARG A 94 -14.56 10.16 9.77
CA ARG A 94 -14.26 10.20 8.34
C ARG A 94 -13.37 9.03 7.89
N GLY A 95 -12.43 8.60 8.72
CA GLY A 95 -11.58 7.43 8.46
C GLY A 95 -12.39 6.15 8.37
N ARG A 96 -13.30 5.91 9.32
CA ARG A 96 -14.23 4.77 9.33
C ARG A 96 -15.18 4.79 8.13
N ASP A 97 -15.73 5.96 7.81
CA ASP A 97 -16.61 6.15 6.65
C ASP A 97 -15.88 5.81 5.34
N ALA A 98 -14.63 6.27 5.20
CA ALA A 98 -13.79 5.95 4.03
C ALA A 98 -13.45 4.45 3.95
N LEU A 99 -13.17 3.81 5.09
CA LEU A 99 -12.92 2.37 5.15
C LEU A 99 -14.16 1.56 4.74
N ALA A 100 -15.34 1.93 5.24
CA ALA A 100 -16.60 1.29 4.85
C ALA A 100 -16.88 1.47 3.34
N ALA A 101 -16.64 2.67 2.80
CA ALA A 101 -16.75 2.92 1.38
C ALA A 101 -15.74 2.10 0.56
N ALA A 102 -14.51 1.92 1.05
CA ALA A 102 -13.49 1.10 0.40
C ALA A 102 -13.92 -0.37 0.32
N GLN A 103 -14.46 -0.91 1.42
CA GLN A 103 -14.98 -2.28 1.47
C GLN A 103 -16.16 -2.47 0.50
N ALA A 104 -17.07 -1.50 0.42
CA ALA A 104 -18.16 -1.51 -0.55
C ALA A 104 -17.66 -1.44 -2.01
N ALA A 105 -16.60 -0.67 -2.27
CA ALA A 105 -15.99 -0.59 -3.60
C ALA A 105 -15.36 -1.93 -4.03
N ILE A 106 -14.69 -2.65 -3.12
CA ILE A 106 -14.20 -4.02 -3.40
C ILE A 106 -15.35 -4.97 -3.71
N ALA A 107 -16.42 -4.94 -2.91
CA ALA A 107 -17.60 -5.76 -3.17
C ALA A 107 -18.25 -5.45 -4.54
N SER A 108 -18.04 -4.23 -5.05
CA SER A 108 -18.53 -3.78 -6.36
C SER A 108 -17.52 -4.01 -7.51
N GLY A 109 -16.35 -4.63 -7.25
CA GLY A 109 -15.29 -4.81 -8.24
C GLY A 109 -14.57 -3.52 -8.66
N ARG A 110 -14.72 -2.43 -7.88
CA ARG A 110 -14.09 -1.12 -8.15
C ARG A 110 -12.77 -1.01 -7.39
N ASP A 111 -11.79 -1.80 -7.81
CA ASP A 111 -10.51 -1.95 -7.09
C ASP A 111 -9.68 -0.66 -7.02
N GLN A 112 -9.75 0.20 -8.03
CA GLN A 112 -9.05 1.50 -8.01
C GLN A 112 -9.67 2.46 -7.01
N ASP A 113 -11.00 2.55 -6.97
CA ASP A 113 -11.73 3.35 -5.98
C ASP A 113 -11.45 2.83 -4.57
N ALA A 114 -11.46 1.50 -4.40
CA ALA A 114 -11.15 0.86 -3.14
C ALA A 114 -9.74 1.21 -2.63
N ARG A 115 -8.71 1.19 -3.49
CA ARG A 115 -7.35 1.63 -3.13
C ARG A 115 -7.35 3.07 -2.65
N ALA A 116 -7.92 3.98 -3.43
CA ALA A 116 -7.94 5.40 -3.09
C ALA A 116 -8.66 5.68 -1.76
N LEU A 117 -9.80 5.01 -1.54
CA LEU A 117 -10.56 5.11 -0.30
C LEU A 117 -9.82 4.50 0.89
N ALA A 118 -9.14 3.36 0.72
CA ALA A 118 -8.32 2.73 1.75
C ALA A 118 -7.14 3.63 2.14
N THR A 119 -6.39 4.18 1.18
CA THR A 119 -5.31 5.13 1.45
C THR A 119 -5.81 6.37 2.19
N ARG A 120 -6.99 6.88 1.81
CA ARG A 120 -7.63 8.00 2.50
C ARG A 120 -8.01 7.63 3.95
N ALA A 121 -8.55 6.43 4.16
CA ALA A 121 -8.90 5.94 5.50
C ALA A 121 -7.66 5.85 6.39
N THR A 122 -6.56 5.28 5.88
CA THR A 122 -5.26 5.21 6.59
C THR A 122 -4.77 6.61 6.98
N ALA A 123 -4.75 7.56 6.03
CA ALA A 123 -4.26 8.92 6.32
C ALA A 123 -5.12 9.64 7.38
N LEU A 124 -6.45 9.46 7.35
CA LEU A 124 -7.36 10.05 8.33
C LEU A 124 -7.21 9.43 9.71
N ALA A 125 -7.07 8.11 9.78
CA ALA A 125 -6.87 7.42 11.04
C ALA A 125 -5.49 7.72 11.66
N ASP A 126 -4.42 7.80 10.85
CA ASP A 126 -3.10 8.20 11.34
C ASP A 126 -3.11 9.66 11.84
N LEU A 127 -3.84 10.57 11.18
CA LEU A 127 -4.07 11.93 11.66
C LEU A 127 -4.81 11.94 13.01
N ALA A 128 -5.89 11.16 13.12
CA ALA A 128 -6.67 11.05 14.36
C ALA A 128 -5.80 10.51 15.51
N HIS A 129 -5.03 9.46 15.25
CA HIS A 129 -4.08 8.90 16.20
C HIS A 129 -3.04 9.94 16.67
N ALA A 130 -2.44 10.70 15.75
CA ALA A 130 -1.47 11.73 16.10
C ALA A 130 -2.07 12.82 17.00
N ARG A 131 -3.27 13.32 16.66
CA ARG A 131 -3.99 14.30 17.49
C ARG A 131 -4.35 13.78 18.87
N SER A 132 -4.73 12.51 18.95
CA SER A 132 -5.12 11.91 20.22
C SER A 132 -3.93 11.76 21.15
N ARG A 133 -2.78 11.35 20.62
CA ARG A 133 -1.52 11.31 21.37
C ARG A 133 -1.05 12.69 21.82
N GLU A 134 -1.23 13.70 20.99
CA GLU A 134 -0.94 15.09 21.33
C GLU A 134 -1.82 15.55 22.50
N ALA A 135 -3.14 15.37 22.40
CA ALA A 135 -4.08 15.76 23.44
C ALA A 135 -3.82 15.01 24.77
N ALA A 136 -3.55 13.70 24.72
CA ALA A 136 -3.19 12.91 25.89
C ALA A 136 -1.93 13.47 26.58
N SER A 137 -0.91 13.82 25.80
CA SER A 137 0.34 14.39 26.32
C SER A 137 0.11 15.78 26.94
N GLN A 138 -0.72 16.62 26.32
CA GLN A 138 -1.09 17.92 26.88
C GLN A 138 -1.86 17.79 28.19
N ASN A 139 -2.80 16.84 28.28
CA ASN A 139 -3.54 16.54 29.49
C ASN A 139 -2.61 16.10 30.61
N GLU A 140 -1.68 15.18 30.33
CA GLU A 140 -0.67 14.75 31.31
C GLU A 140 0.17 15.93 31.83
N LEU A 141 0.63 16.81 30.94
CA LEU A 141 1.37 18.02 31.32
C LEU A 141 0.54 18.96 32.20
N SER A 142 -0.75 19.14 31.89
CA SER A 142 -1.65 19.98 32.69
C SER A 142 -1.86 19.42 34.10
N GLN A 143 -2.01 18.09 34.22
CA GLN A 143 -2.17 17.40 35.50
C GLN A 143 -0.92 17.55 36.36
N ARG A 144 0.26 17.30 35.79
CA ARG A 144 1.54 17.45 36.50
C ARG A 144 1.77 18.89 36.96
N ARG A 145 1.39 19.90 36.15
CA ARG A 145 1.48 21.32 36.55
C ARG A 145 0.56 21.64 37.71
N ALA A 146 -0.69 21.17 37.66
CA ALA A 146 -1.65 21.35 38.76
C ALA A 146 -1.18 20.70 40.06
N GLU A 147 -0.55 19.52 39.98
CA GLU A 147 0.07 18.85 41.13
C GLU A 147 1.20 19.70 41.73
N ILE A 148 2.12 20.18 40.89
CA ILE A 148 3.23 21.05 41.34
C ILE A 148 2.71 22.33 42.00
N ASP A 149 1.70 22.97 41.41
CA ASP A 149 1.14 24.21 41.97
C ASP A 149 0.39 23.94 43.28
N GLY A 150 -0.31 22.82 43.40
CA GLY A 150 -0.91 22.35 44.64
C GLY A 150 0.13 22.11 45.75
N LEU A 151 1.27 21.50 45.42
CA LEU A 151 2.38 21.28 46.36
C LEU A 151 3.00 22.62 46.81
N ARG A 152 3.24 23.54 45.87
CA ARG A 152 3.76 24.89 46.18
C ARG A 152 2.83 25.67 47.10
N GLN A 153 1.52 25.55 46.91
CA GLN A 153 0.54 26.24 47.75
C GLN A 153 0.52 25.69 49.18
N ARG A 154 0.65 24.36 49.37
CA ARG A 154 0.72 23.76 50.72
C ARG A 154 1.95 24.25 51.48
N LEU A 155 3.12 24.24 50.83
CA LEU A 155 4.37 24.70 51.46
C LEU A 155 4.29 26.17 51.92
N ARG A 156 3.62 27.05 51.16
CA ARG A 156 3.43 28.45 51.57
C ARG A 156 2.49 28.65 52.77
N LEU A 157 1.66 27.67 53.10
CA LEU A 157 0.72 27.75 54.23
C LEU A 157 1.32 27.19 55.53
N GLU A 158 2.44 26.47 55.43
CA GLU A 158 3.16 25.89 56.57
C GLU A 158 4.27 26.81 57.12
N ASP A 159 4.54 27.94 56.45
CA ASP A 159 5.41 29.05 56.89
C ASP A 159 4.61 30.18 57.57
#